data_AF-A0A0C3RMD3-F1
#
_entry.id   AF-A0A0C3RMD3-F1
#
_cell.length_a   1.000
_cell.length_b   1.000
_cell.length_c   1.000
_cell.angle_alpha   90.00
_cell.angle_beta   90.00
_cell.angle_gamma   90.00
#
_symmetry.space_group_name_H-M   'P 1'
#
loop_
_entity.id
_entity.type
_entity.pdbx_description
1 polymer ?
#
loop_
_entity_poly.entity_id
_entity_poly.type
_entity_poly.pdbx_seq_one_letter_code
_entity_poly.pdbx_strand_id
1 'polypeptide(L)'
;MAKALTLCAVGLVVVALLWLWHVSQLQPLPQVSVSTPAETAPEVEDAPKVPVVTKAPIRVYSGGKVLKKKLNLPSAVAEDPAREIIASSQAKADDHPQTITTVINTTTGDSETYIRRDPLPWLAWDTSGEVGVYAGIKNGQQAVRLQARQGIVQVKALHLGVMGSIDQAAGGASTLSGTDYFVGVGAWVKW
;
A
#
# COMPACT_ATOMS: atom_id res chain seq x y z
N MET A 1 19.92 -31.95 -24.15
CA MET A 1 18.63 -31.25 -23.89
C MET A 1 17.98 -31.66 -22.58
N ALA A 2 17.78 -32.94 -22.28
CA ALA A 2 17.11 -33.38 -21.04
C ALA A 2 17.69 -32.77 -19.74
N LYS A 3 19.03 -32.79 -19.56
CA LYS A 3 19.68 -32.22 -18.36
C LYS A 3 19.43 -30.71 -18.18
N ALA A 4 19.40 -29.94 -19.27
CA ALA A 4 19.11 -28.51 -19.22
C ALA A 4 17.65 -28.25 -18.82
N LEU A 5 16.72 -29.06 -19.36
CA LEU A 5 15.30 -28.97 -19.01
C LEU A 5 15.07 -29.33 -17.53
N THR A 6 15.76 -30.34 -17.00
CA THR A 6 15.69 -30.70 -15.57
C THR A 6 16.21 -29.59 -14.68
N LEU A 7 17.34 -28.96 -15.01
CA LEU A 7 17.90 -27.84 -14.24
C LEU A 7 16.96 -26.63 -14.24
N CYS A 8 16.37 -26.29 -15.39
CA CYS A 8 15.37 -25.22 -15.48
C CYS A 8 14.13 -25.52 -14.63
N ALA A 9 13.63 -26.76 -14.66
CA ALA A 9 12.48 -27.16 -13.85
C ALA A 9 12.77 -27.06 -12.35
N VAL A 10 13.94 -27.54 -11.90
CA VAL A 10 14.35 -27.42 -10.49
C VAL A 10 14.50 -25.95 -10.09
N GLY A 11 15.11 -25.11 -10.93
CA GLY A 11 15.24 -23.68 -10.67
C GLY A 11 13.90 -22.97 -10.50
N LEU A 12 12.92 -23.26 -11.37
CA LEU A 12 11.56 -22.71 -11.26
C LEU A 12 10.85 -23.15 -9.98
N VAL A 13 11.02 -24.42 -9.56
CA VAL A 13 10.45 -24.92 -8.31
C VAL A 13 11.06 -24.20 -7.11
N VAL A 14 12.38 -23.99 -7.09
CA VAL A 14 13.06 -23.25 -6.00
C VAL A 14 12.56 -21.80 -5.93
N VAL A 15 12.44 -21.11 -7.07
CA VAL A 15 11.90 -19.75 -7.13
C VAL A 15 10.45 -19.71 -6.63
N ALA A 16 9.62 -20.66 -7.04
CA ALA A 16 8.23 -20.76 -6.59
C ALA A 16 8.13 -21.01 -5.07
N LEU A 17 9.00 -21.86 -4.50
CA LEU A 17 9.03 -22.12 -3.07
C LEU A 17 9.52 -20.91 -2.27
N LEU A 18 10.56 -20.22 -2.72
CA LEU A 18 11.03 -18.98 -2.10
C LEU A 18 9.98 -17.88 -2.16
N TRP A 19 9.26 -17.78 -3.27
CA TRP A 19 8.13 -16.88 -3.42
C TRP A 19 6.99 -17.21 -2.45
N LEU A 20 6.60 -18.48 -2.36
CA LEU A 20 5.57 -18.95 -1.40
C LEU A 20 5.98 -18.66 0.05
N TRP A 21 7.23 -18.92 0.40
CA TRP A 21 7.76 -18.61 1.73
C TRP A 21 7.71 -17.09 1.99
N HIS A 22 8.15 -16.26 1.05
CA HIS A 22 8.08 -14.81 1.18
C HIS A 22 6.63 -14.31 1.35
N VAL A 23 5.70 -14.77 0.51
CA VAL A 23 4.27 -14.41 0.61
C VAL A 23 3.67 -14.85 1.95
N SER A 24 4.12 -15.97 2.52
CA SER A 24 3.66 -16.42 3.84
C SER A 24 4.11 -15.53 5.01
N GLN A 25 5.15 -14.72 4.82
CA GLN A 25 5.63 -13.74 5.81
C GLN A 25 4.95 -12.38 5.67
N LEU A 26 4.18 -12.15 4.60
CA LEU A 26 3.44 -10.90 4.44
C LEU A 26 2.32 -10.86 5.46
N GLN A 27 2.36 -9.87 6.35
CA GLN A 27 1.28 -9.63 7.28
C GLN A 27 0.02 -9.25 6.50
N PRO A 28 -1.16 -9.78 6.87
CA PRO A 28 -2.41 -9.39 6.23
C PRO A 28 -2.58 -7.88 6.40
N LEU A 29 -2.91 -7.19 5.31
CA LEU A 29 -3.15 -5.76 5.35
C LEU A 29 -4.28 -5.47 6.36
N PRO A 30 -4.18 -4.37 7.14
CA PRO A 30 -5.21 -4.00 8.08
C PRO A 30 -6.55 -3.79 7.37
N GLN A 31 -7.62 -4.21 8.03
CA GLN A 31 -8.98 -4.11 7.50
C GLN A 31 -9.35 -2.64 7.25
N VAL A 32 -10.03 -2.38 6.14
CA VAL A 32 -10.52 -1.06 5.79
C VAL A 32 -11.58 -0.62 6.80
N SER A 33 -11.50 0.64 7.24
CA SER A 33 -12.37 1.31 8.21
C SER A 33 -12.28 0.78 9.65
N VAL A 34 -11.31 -0.06 9.98
CA VAL A 34 -11.05 -0.52 11.35
C VAL A 34 -9.80 0.15 11.88
N SER A 35 -9.92 0.82 13.03
CA SER A 35 -8.78 1.44 13.71
C SER A 35 -8.08 0.41 14.59
N THR A 36 -6.81 0.18 14.32
CA THR A 36 -5.94 -0.69 15.13
C THR A 36 -4.90 0.16 15.86
N PRO A 37 -4.43 -0.26 17.05
CA PRO A 37 -3.28 0.37 17.66
C PRO A 37 -2.09 0.39 16.67
N ALA A 38 -1.40 1.53 16.61
CA ALA A 38 -0.19 1.67 15.85
C ALA A 38 0.92 0.84 16.50
N GLU A 39 1.71 0.14 15.69
CA GLU A 39 2.94 -0.48 16.18
C GLU A 39 3.99 0.58 16.48
N THR A 40 4.74 0.37 17.55
CA THR A 40 5.86 1.24 17.90
C THR A 40 6.94 1.07 16.85
N ALA A 41 7.49 2.19 16.37
CA ALA A 41 8.59 2.14 15.42
C ALA A 41 9.83 1.47 16.06
N PRO A 42 10.55 0.57 15.37
CA PRO A 42 11.69 -0.15 15.93
C PRO A 42 12.77 0.78 16.50
N GLU A 43 12.90 1.99 15.95
CA GLU A 43 13.89 2.99 16.37
C GLU A 43 13.64 3.55 17.78
N VAL A 44 12.42 3.40 18.32
CA VAL A 44 12.03 3.96 19.63
C VAL A 44 11.51 2.90 20.62
N GLU A 45 11.51 1.62 20.24
CA GLU A 45 10.98 0.53 21.07
C GLU A 45 11.75 0.39 22.39
N ASP A 46 13.08 0.45 22.33
CA ASP A 46 13.97 0.32 23.50
C ASP A 46 14.26 1.65 24.21
N ALA A 47 13.77 2.77 23.66
CA ALA A 47 14.05 4.08 24.23
C ALA A 47 13.23 4.29 25.52
N PRO A 48 13.85 4.64 26.66
CA PRO A 48 13.12 4.85 27.91
C PRO A 48 12.19 6.06 27.82
N LYS A 49 10.95 5.89 28.26
CA LYS A 49 9.98 6.98 28.36
C LYS A 49 10.33 7.87 29.56
N VAL A 50 10.60 9.15 29.30
CA VAL A 50 10.86 10.16 30.34
C VAL A 50 9.64 11.06 30.50
N PRO A 51 9.13 11.28 31.72
CA PRO A 51 8.00 12.19 31.93
C PRO A 51 8.42 13.64 31.64
N VAL A 52 7.61 14.34 30.85
CA VAL A 52 7.83 15.74 30.50
C VAL A 52 6.63 16.57 30.93
N VAL A 53 6.86 17.58 31.77
CA VAL A 53 5.83 18.53 32.19
C VAL A 53 5.65 19.59 31.10
N THR A 54 4.43 19.74 30.59
CA THR A 54 4.11 20.77 29.61
C THR A 54 3.84 22.11 30.29
N LYS A 55 4.33 23.21 29.71
CA LYS A 55 4.10 24.57 30.24
C LYS A 55 2.65 25.04 30.09
N ALA A 56 1.94 24.48 29.11
CA ALA A 56 0.55 24.80 28.81
C ALA A 56 -0.29 23.52 28.81
N PRO A 57 -1.61 23.62 29.08
CA PRO A 57 -2.53 22.50 28.92
C PRO A 57 -2.52 21.97 27.48
N ILE A 58 -2.60 20.64 27.35
CA ILE A 58 -2.69 19.97 26.04
C ILE A 58 -4.08 20.26 25.45
N ARG A 59 -4.13 20.69 24.20
CA ARG A 59 -5.39 20.91 23.49
C ARG A 59 -5.94 19.57 22.99
N VAL A 60 -7.23 19.35 23.21
CA VAL A 60 -7.96 18.17 22.74
C VAL A 60 -9.05 18.60 21.77
N TYR A 61 -9.44 17.70 20.86
CA TYR A 61 -10.59 17.93 19.98
C TYR A 61 -11.90 17.81 20.77
N SER A 62 -12.77 18.81 20.64
CA SER A 62 -14.13 18.73 21.20
C SER A 62 -15.00 17.82 20.33
N GLY A 63 -15.65 16.82 20.94
CA GLY A 63 -16.53 15.90 20.22
C GLY A 63 -16.79 14.58 20.96
N GLY A 64 -15.96 14.26 21.96
CA GLY A 64 -16.18 13.14 22.88
C GLY A 64 -16.50 11.83 22.16
N LYS A 65 -17.51 11.11 22.66
CA LYS A 65 -17.92 9.79 22.14
C LYS A 65 -18.33 9.82 20.66
N VAL A 66 -18.96 10.90 20.17
CA VAL A 66 -19.44 11.00 18.78
C VAL A 66 -18.26 11.06 17.81
N LEU A 67 -17.26 11.88 18.12
CA LEU A 67 -16.06 12.00 17.28
C LEU A 67 -15.26 10.69 17.27
N LYS A 68 -15.05 10.06 18.44
CA LYS A 68 -14.35 8.77 18.57
C LYS A 68 -15.03 7.66 17.76
N LYS A 69 -16.36 7.61 17.78
CA LYS A 69 -17.14 6.67 16.96
C LYS A 69 -17.00 6.93 15.46
N LYS A 70 -17.00 8.19 15.02
CA LYS A 70 -16.79 8.56 13.61
C LYS A 70 -15.38 8.17 13.12
N LEU A 71 -14.41 8.16 14.02
CA LEU A 71 -13.06 7.67 13.76
C LEU A 71 -12.93 6.14 13.87
N ASN A 72 -14.03 5.42 14.11
CA ASN A 72 -14.04 3.96 14.31
C ASN A 72 -13.00 3.47 15.31
N LEU A 73 -12.72 4.26 16.36
CA LEU A 73 -11.82 3.84 17.43
C LEU A 73 -12.43 2.64 18.19
N PRO A 74 -11.60 1.77 18.79
CA PRO A 74 -12.10 0.65 19.59
C PRO A 74 -13.08 1.11 20.67
N SER A 75 -14.09 0.29 20.98
CA SER A 75 -15.14 0.64 21.94
C SER A 75 -14.57 1.04 23.30
N ALA A 76 -13.54 0.34 23.78
CA ALA A 76 -12.82 0.67 25.02
C ALA A 76 -12.32 2.13 25.04
N VAL A 77 -11.89 2.67 23.89
CA VAL A 77 -11.44 4.06 23.77
C VAL A 77 -12.60 5.02 23.54
N ALA A 78 -13.56 4.61 22.72
CA ALA A 78 -14.69 5.46 22.33
C ALA A 78 -15.63 5.76 23.51
N GLU A 79 -15.74 4.84 24.47
CA GLU A 79 -16.64 4.94 25.62
C GLU A 79 -15.98 5.55 26.86
N ASP A 80 -14.65 5.56 26.93
CA ASP A 80 -13.90 6.12 28.05
C ASP A 80 -13.84 7.66 27.97
N PRO A 81 -14.39 8.39 28.96
CA PRO A 81 -14.31 9.84 29.01
C PRO A 81 -12.90 10.37 29.35
N ALA A 82 -12.03 9.57 29.95
CA ALA A 82 -10.66 9.98 30.25
C ALA A 82 -9.77 10.00 29.01
N ARG A 83 -10.12 9.26 27.96
CA ARG A 83 -9.34 9.15 26.73
C ARG A 83 -9.76 10.22 25.72
N GLU A 84 -8.97 11.25 25.49
CA GLU A 84 -9.30 12.35 24.55
C GLU A 84 -8.39 12.40 23.33
N ILE A 85 -8.91 12.84 22.19
CA ILE A 85 -8.14 12.92 20.94
C ILE A 85 -7.29 14.20 20.98
N ILE A 86 -5.98 14.08 20.79
CA ILE A 86 -5.04 15.22 20.76
C ILE A 86 -4.55 15.56 19.35
N ALA A 87 -4.51 14.57 18.47
CA ALA A 87 -4.07 14.73 17.09
C ALA A 87 -4.85 13.78 16.18
N SER A 88 -5.19 14.25 14.99
CA SER A 88 -5.65 13.39 13.91
C SER A 88 -5.11 13.92 12.60
N SER A 89 -4.44 13.07 11.84
CA SER A 89 -3.88 13.39 10.52
C SER A 89 -4.27 12.32 9.51
N GLN A 90 -4.20 12.66 8.23
CA GLN A 90 -4.38 11.71 7.15
C GLN A 90 -3.08 11.63 6.34
N ALA A 91 -2.55 10.42 6.19
CA ALA A 91 -1.39 10.13 5.36
C ALA A 91 -1.83 9.41 4.09
N LYS A 92 -1.22 9.76 2.95
CA LYS A 92 -1.34 9.00 1.70
C LYS A 92 -0.18 8.01 1.65
N ALA A 93 -0.24 6.96 2.46
CA ALA A 93 0.86 6.01 2.59
C ALA A 93 0.91 5.03 1.41
N ASP A 94 -0.24 4.51 0.98
CA ASP A 94 -0.36 3.47 -0.05
C ASP A 94 -1.52 3.77 -1.02
N ASP A 95 -2.07 2.75 -1.68
CA ASP A 95 -3.28 2.82 -2.50
C ASP A 95 -4.48 3.40 -1.72
N HIS A 96 -4.50 3.24 -0.39
CA HIS A 96 -5.51 3.81 0.47
C HIS A 96 -4.95 4.94 1.34
N PRO A 97 -5.72 6.02 1.54
CA PRO A 97 -5.41 6.96 2.60
C PRO A 97 -5.50 6.27 3.96
N GLN A 98 -4.69 6.71 4.91
CA GLN A 98 -4.69 6.23 6.27
C GLN A 98 -4.96 7.40 7.22
N THR A 99 -5.92 7.25 8.12
CA THR A 99 -6.14 8.18 9.22
C THR A 99 -5.34 7.72 10.43
N ILE A 100 -4.50 8.60 10.95
CA ILE A 100 -3.71 8.39 12.17
C ILE A 100 -4.36 9.25 13.26
N THR A 101 -4.72 8.64 14.38
CA THR A 101 -5.37 9.33 15.49
C THR A 101 -4.62 9.04 16.77
N THR A 102 -4.14 10.08 17.44
CA THR A 102 -3.50 9.95 18.75
C THR A 102 -4.47 10.37 19.84
N VAL A 103 -4.60 9.49 20.84
CA VAL A 103 -5.46 9.65 22.00
C VAL A 103 -4.59 9.73 23.24
N ILE A 104 -4.92 10.64 24.16
CA ILE A 104 -4.29 10.76 25.47
C ILE A 104 -5.26 10.31 26.56
N ASN A 105 -4.78 9.57 27.55
CA ASN A 105 -5.48 9.39 28.80
C ASN A 105 -5.22 10.60 29.70
N THR A 106 -6.24 11.40 29.96
CA THR A 106 -6.16 12.62 30.78
C THR A 106 -5.84 12.36 32.26
N THR A 107 -6.01 11.12 32.73
CA THR A 107 -5.67 10.73 34.11
C THR A 107 -4.22 10.28 34.25
N THR A 108 -3.71 9.46 33.32
CA THR A 108 -2.34 8.92 33.41
C THR A 108 -1.31 9.72 32.62
N GLY A 109 -1.74 10.50 31.63
CA GLY A 109 -0.88 11.17 30.66
C GLY A 109 -0.39 10.26 29.53
N ASP A 110 -0.74 8.98 29.54
CA ASP A 110 -0.33 8.04 28.49
C ASP A 110 -0.99 8.38 27.16
N SER A 111 -0.24 8.23 26.08
CA SER A 111 -0.77 8.39 24.73
C SER A 111 -0.68 7.09 23.94
N GLU A 112 -1.73 6.85 23.15
CA GLU A 112 -1.82 5.72 22.24
C GLU A 112 -2.18 6.26 20.86
N THR A 113 -1.50 5.77 19.83
CA THR A 113 -1.80 6.12 18.44
C THR A 113 -2.54 4.96 17.79
N TYR A 114 -3.54 5.30 17.00
CA TYR A 114 -4.35 4.38 16.23
C TYR A 114 -4.19 4.70 14.76
N ILE A 115 -4.10 3.66 13.93
CA ILE A 115 -4.05 3.76 12.48
C ILE A 115 -5.31 3.11 11.93
N ARG A 116 -5.93 3.77 10.96
CA ARG A 116 -7.09 3.27 10.23
C ARG A 116 -6.86 3.41 8.74
N ARG A 117 -7.00 2.31 8.01
CA ARG A 117 -7.05 2.36 6.54
C ARG A 117 -8.42 2.88 6.10
N ASP A 118 -8.45 4.03 5.43
CA ASP A 118 -9.69 4.62 4.93
C ASP A 118 -10.14 3.94 3.63
N PRO A 119 -11.44 3.99 3.27
CA PRO A 119 -11.90 3.49 1.98
C PRO A 119 -11.31 4.32 0.82
N LEU A 120 -11.17 3.68 -0.34
CA LEU A 120 -10.72 4.38 -1.55
C LEU A 120 -11.66 5.56 -1.86
N PRO A 121 -11.11 6.71 -2.26
CA PRO A 121 -11.93 7.84 -2.63
C PRO A 121 -12.78 7.49 -3.85
N TRP A 122 -14.02 7.99 -3.87
CA TRP A 122 -14.91 7.82 -5.02
C TRP A 122 -14.33 8.45 -6.29
N LEU A 123 -13.62 9.57 -6.16
CA LEU A 123 -12.91 10.24 -7.23
C LEU A 123 -11.67 10.92 -6.65
N ALA A 124 -10.50 10.67 -7.23
CA ALA A 124 -9.27 11.38 -6.89
C ALA A 124 -8.33 11.48 -8.08
N TRP A 125 -7.41 12.44 -8.02
CA TRP A 125 -6.28 12.49 -8.94
C TRP A 125 -5.32 11.35 -8.62
N ASP A 126 -4.96 10.59 -9.64
CA ASP A 126 -3.96 9.54 -9.56
C ASP A 126 -2.65 10.08 -10.12
N THR A 127 -1.62 10.13 -9.28
CA THR A 127 -0.27 10.54 -9.70
C THR A 127 0.69 9.36 -9.71
N SER A 128 0.20 8.13 -9.60
CA SER A 128 1.02 6.93 -9.61
C SER A 128 1.56 6.64 -11.01
N GLY A 129 2.83 6.28 -11.07
CA GLY A 129 3.51 5.84 -12.27
C GLY A 129 4.09 4.45 -12.05
N GLU A 130 4.10 3.62 -13.08
CA GLU A 130 4.68 2.28 -13.03
C GLU A 130 5.38 1.96 -14.34
N VAL A 131 6.53 1.28 -14.21
CA VAL A 131 7.29 0.74 -15.33
C VAL A 131 7.52 -0.74 -15.08
N GLY A 132 7.17 -1.57 -16.07
CA GLY A 132 7.29 -3.01 -16.00
C GLY A 132 8.00 -3.58 -17.22
N VAL A 133 8.77 -4.64 -16.99
CA VAL A 133 9.37 -5.47 -18.04
C VAL A 133 8.72 -6.85 -17.99
N TYR A 134 8.19 -7.29 -19.12
CA TYR A 134 7.49 -8.56 -19.25
C TYR A 134 8.18 -9.42 -20.31
N ALA A 135 8.26 -10.73 -20.11
CA ALA A 135 8.68 -11.67 -21.13
C ALA A 135 7.55 -12.68 -21.36
N GLY A 136 7.27 -13.00 -22.61
CA GLY A 136 6.15 -13.88 -22.96
C GLY A 136 6.17 -14.34 -24.41
N ILE A 137 5.04 -14.86 -24.89
CA ILE A 137 4.85 -15.28 -26.28
C ILE A 137 3.82 -14.35 -26.94
N LYS A 138 4.21 -13.68 -28.03
CA LYS A 138 3.35 -12.83 -28.86
C LYS A 138 3.37 -13.40 -30.29
N ASN A 139 2.20 -13.70 -30.86
CA ASN A 139 2.08 -14.25 -32.21
C ASN A 139 2.93 -15.53 -32.45
N GLY A 140 3.02 -16.40 -31.44
CA GLY A 140 3.80 -17.64 -31.54
C GLY A 140 5.33 -17.48 -31.42
N GLN A 141 5.83 -16.26 -31.18
CA GLN A 141 7.25 -15.97 -30.96
C GLN A 141 7.49 -15.45 -29.55
N GLN A 142 8.67 -15.72 -28.99
CA GLN A 142 9.07 -15.11 -27.72
C GLN A 142 9.19 -13.60 -27.90
N ALA A 143 8.75 -12.82 -26.92
CA ALA A 143 8.80 -11.37 -26.94
C ALA A 143 9.10 -10.82 -25.55
N VAL A 144 9.82 -9.69 -25.52
CA VAL A 144 10.04 -8.87 -24.33
C VAL A 144 9.27 -7.58 -24.50
N ARG A 145 8.51 -7.18 -23.50
CA ARG A 145 7.72 -5.95 -23.45
C ARG A 145 8.24 -5.04 -22.35
N LEU A 146 8.60 -3.82 -22.71
CA LEU A 146 8.73 -2.72 -21.75
C LEU A 146 7.42 -1.93 -21.75
N GLN A 147 6.76 -1.78 -20.61
CA GLN A 147 5.53 -1.02 -20.48
C GLN A 147 5.70 0.06 -19.41
N ALA A 148 5.20 1.26 -19.68
CA ALA A 148 5.05 2.32 -18.71
C ALA A 148 3.58 2.73 -18.64
N ARG A 149 3.07 3.01 -17.44
CA ARG A 149 1.73 3.58 -17.21
C ARG A 149 1.81 4.75 -16.25
N GLN A 150 1.00 5.77 -16.50
CA GLN A 150 0.84 6.95 -15.67
C GLN A 150 -0.65 7.16 -15.40
N GLY A 151 -1.03 7.06 -14.12
CA GLY A 151 -2.34 7.42 -13.62
C GLY A 151 -2.65 8.89 -13.86
N ILE A 152 -3.92 9.20 -14.08
CA ILE A 152 -4.45 10.56 -14.15
C ILE A 152 -5.61 10.70 -13.16
N VAL A 153 -6.60 9.82 -13.23
CA VAL A 153 -7.78 9.83 -12.35
C VAL A 153 -8.04 8.43 -11.83
N GLN A 154 -8.46 8.33 -10.57
CA GLN A 154 -8.97 7.09 -9.98
C GLN A 154 -10.42 7.25 -9.52
N VAL A 155 -11.19 6.19 -9.72
CA VAL A 155 -12.56 6.00 -9.25
C VAL A 155 -12.58 4.71 -8.43
N LYS A 156 -12.46 4.82 -7.11
CA LYS A 156 -12.17 3.69 -6.22
C LYS A 156 -10.92 2.93 -6.68
N ALA A 157 -11.06 1.63 -6.95
CA ALA A 157 -10.01 0.72 -7.41
C ALA A 157 -9.70 0.83 -8.90
N LEU A 158 -10.53 1.58 -9.66
CA LEU A 158 -10.37 1.76 -11.10
C LEU A 158 -9.51 2.98 -11.36
N HIS A 159 -8.38 2.77 -12.01
CA HIS A 159 -7.44 3.82 -12.40
C HIS A 159 -7.55 4.05 -13.91
N LEU A 160 -7.58 5.32 -14.30
CA LEU A 160 -7.61 5.78 -15.67
C LEU A 160 -6.33 6.57 -15.94
N GLY A 161 -5.69 6.30 -17.06
CA GLY A 161 -4.48 7.01 -17.40
C GLY A 161 -3.94 6.69 -18.78
N VAL A 162 -2.71 7.14 -19.01
CA VAL A 162 -1.97 6.87 -20.24
C VAL A 162 -1.04 5.69 -20.02
N MET A 163 -0.85 4.90 -21.06
CA MET A 163 0.13 3.82 -21.07
C MET A 163 0.86 3.79 -22.40
N GLY A 164 2.11 3.36 -22.35
CA GLY A 164 2.92 3.07 -23.51
C GLY A 164 3.63 1.73 -23.35
N SER A 165 3.84 1.01 -24.43
CA SER A 165 4.67 -0.19 -24.42
C SER A 165 5.50 -0.34 -25.68
N ILE A 166 6.65 -0.98 -25.54
CA ILE A 166 7.55 -1.37 -26.61
C ILE A 166 7.71 -2.89 -26.54
N ASP A 167 7.36 -3.60 -27.60
CA ASP A 167 7.53 -5.04 -27.74
C ASP A 167 8.70 -5.34 -28.68
N GLN A 168 9.58 -6.25 -28.28
CA GLN A 168 10.69 -6.75 -29.07
C GLN A 168 10.63 -8.27 -29.17
N ALA A 169 10.58 -8.81 -30.40
CA ALA A 169 10.65 -10.26 -30.61
C ALA A 169 12.04 -10.80 -30.25
N ALA A 170 12.07 -11.83 -29.41
CA ALA A 170 13.26 -12.56 -28.98
C ALA A 170 13.40 -13.86 -29.79
N GLY A 171 13.80 -13.75 -31.06
CA GLY A 171 13.97 -14.92 -31.95
C GLY A 171 14.97 -14.66 -33.07
N GLY A 172 16.13 -15.33 -33.03
CA GLY A 172 17.32 -15.05 -33.85
C GLY A 172 17.26 -15.41 -35.34
N ALA A 173 16.08 -15.47 -35.96
CA ALA A 173 15.95 -15.87 -37.38
C ALA A 173 15.12 -14.91 -38.25
N SER A 174 14.61 -13.79 -37.71
CA SER A 174 13.94 -12.77 -38.52
C SER A 174 14.71 -11.46 -38.47
N THR A 175 15.46 -11.18 -39.53
CA THR A 175 16.07 -9.88 -39.85
C THR A 175 15.05 -8.80 -40.24
N LEU A 176 13.75 -9.08 -40.12
CA LEU A 176 12.69 -8.08 -40.21
C LEU A 176 12.26 -7.66 -38.80
N SER A 177 12.96 -6.64 -38.33
CA SER A 177 12.69 -5.78 -37.18
C SER A 177 11.21 -5.44 -37.00
N GLY A 178 10.52 -6.16 -36.13
CA GLY A 178 9.22 -5.74 -35.62
C GLY A 178 9.34 -5.23 -34.20
N THR A 179 9.89 -4.02 -34.00
CA THR A 179 9.68 -3.30 -32.74
C THR A 179 8.28 -2.72 -32.80
N ASP A 180 7.33 -3.31 -32.07
CA ASP A 180 5.99 -2.77 -32.00
C ASP A 180 5.92 -1.78 -30.85
N TYR A 181 5.36 -0.60 -31.09
CA TYR A 181 5.06 0.37 -30.04
C TYR A 181 3.55 0.55 -29.90
N PHE A 182 3.11 0.81 -28.68
CA PHE A 182 1.75 1.19 -28.35
C PHE A 182 1.79 2.42 -27.47
N VAL A 183 0.92 3.39 -27.74
CA VAL A 183 0.65 4.54 -26.89
C VAL A 183 -0.85 4.74 -26.88
N GLY A 184 -1.45 4.81 -25.70
CA GLY A 184 -2.88 4.96 -25.59
C GLY A 184 -3.34 5.35 -24.19
N VAL A 185 -4.65 5.52 -24.07
CA VAL A 185 -5.33 5.62 -22.77
C VAL A 185 -5.89 4.25 -22.41
N GLY A 186 -6.00 3.97 -21.12
CA GLY A 186 -6.76 2.83 -20.67
C GLY A 186 -7.08 2.86 -19.20
N ALA A 187 -7.73 1.78 -18.78
CA ALA A 187 -8.18 1.58 -17.42
C ALA A 187 -7.53 0.32 -16.84
N TRP A 188 -7.16 0.36 -15.56
CA TRP A 188 -6.68 -0.81 -14.83
C TRP A 188 -7.24 -0.82 -13.41
N VAL A 189 -7.26 -2.00 -12.79
CA VAL A 189 -7.71 -2.16 -11.42
C VAL A 189 -6.49 -2.41 -10.53
N LYS A 190 -6.41 -1.70 -9.40
CA LYS A 190 -5.49 -2.01 -8.29
C LYS A 190 -6.31 -2.47 -7.10
N TRP A 191 -5.89 -3.54 -6.43
CA TRP A 191 -6.60 -4.14 -5.30
C TRP A 191 -5.63 -4.54 -4.20
#